data_AF-A0A2D0APC6-F1
#
_entry.id   AF-A0A2D0APC6-F1
#
_cell.length_a   1.000
_cell.length_b   1.000
_cell.length_c   1.000
_cell.angle_alpha   90.00
_cell.angle_beta   90.00
_cell.angle_gamma   90.00
#
_symmetry.space_group_name_H-M   'P 1'
#
loop_
_entity.id
_entity.type
_entity.pdbx_description
1 polymer ?
#
loop_
_entity_poly.entity_id
_entity_poly.type
_entity_poly.pdbx_seq_one_letter_code
_entity_poly.pdbx_strand_id
1 'polypeptide(L)'
;PGLADGMAYAYAIRACAAPCERYAALTSELNKIVVAAGAVPAATVRPRPPLSALLELHTLQALDATLAGASLREVAEGLFGVDAVAADWHADSALRARVRRLVRRANGLMRGGYRRLAQLPPVPPHEGGRFASPAERP
;
A
#
# COMPACT_ATOMS: atom_id res chain seq x y z
N PRO A 1 -10.12 36.93 17.87
CA PRO A 1 -10.05 35.54 18.38
C PRO A 1 -8.61 35.18 18.76
N GLY A 2 -8.30 35.08 20.06
CA GLY A 2 -6.95 34.82 20.57
C GLY A 2 -6.72 33.34 20.86
N LEU A 3 -5.69 32.76 20.25
CA LEU A 3 -5.17 31.45 20.62
C LEU A 3 -4.45 31.58 21.97
N ALA A 4 -4.87 30.80 22.96
CA ALA A 4 -4.19 30.69 24.25
C ALA A 4 -3.10 29.62 24.18
N ASP A 5 -2.12 29.72 25.06
CA ASP A 5 -1.06 28.73 25.18
C ASP A 5 -1.64 27.34 25.50
N GLY A 6 -1.19 26.31 24.79
CA GLY A 6 -1.70 24.94 24.88
C GLY A 6 -2.98 24.62 24.08
N MET A 7 -3.61 25.57 23.37
CA MET A 7 -4.76 25.26 22.51
C MET A 7 -4.34 24.59 21.19
N ALA A 8 -5.05 23.52 20.83
CA ALA A 8 -4.90 22.87 19.53
C ALA A 8 -5.35 23.82 18.41
N TYR A 9 -4.48 24.00 17.42
CA TYR A 9 -4.72 24.85 16.26
C TYR A 9 -4.58 24.03 14.97
N ALA A 10 -5.47 24.29 14.00
CA ALA A 10 -5.37 23.76 12.66
C ALA A 10 -5.32 24.91 11.66
N TYR A 11 -4.38 24.85 10.72
CA TYR A 11 -4.29 25.76 9.58
C TYR A 11 -4.42 24.98 8.29
N ALA A 12 -5.17 25.53 7.34
CA ALA A 12 -5.27 24.98 6.00
C ALA A 12 -4.40 25.80 5.06
N ILE A 13 -3.57 25.11 4.27
CA ILE A 13 -2.83 25.72 3.17
C ILE A 13 -3.49 25.26 1.86
N ARG A 14 -3.65 26.20 0.93
CA ARG A 14 -4.14 25.90 -0.42
C ARG A 14 -3.12 24.99 -1.13
N ALA A 15 -3.56 23.79 -1.53
CA ALA A 15 -2.76 22.90 -2.34
C ALA A 15 -2.41 23.58 -3.67
N CYS A 16 -1.11 23.56 -4.03
CA CYS A 16 -0.58 24.03 -5.30
C CYS A 16 0.05 22.85 -6.04
N ALA A 17 -0.02 22.88 -7.37
CA ALA A 17 0.35 21.74 -8.22
C ALA A 17 1.85 21.37 -8.16
N ALA A 18 2.70 22.32 -7.76
CA ALA A 18 4.07 22.07 -7.34
C ALA A 18 4.18 22.46 -5.87
N PRO A 19 4.73 21.62 -4.98
CA PRO A 19 5.12 22.06 -3.65
C PRO A 19 6.14 23.18 -3.85
N CYS A 20 5.74 24.43 -3.67
CA CYS A 20 6.73 25.50 -3.76
C CYS A 20 7.74 25.31 -2.63
N GLU A 21 9.01 25.62 -2.88
CA GLU A 21 10.11 25.43 -1.92
C GLU A 21 9.79 26.02 -0.54
N ARG A 22 9.00 27.10 -0.53
CA ARG A 22 8.48 27.75 0.68
C ARG A 22 7.62 26.84 1.56
N TYR A 23 6.79 25.97 0.97
CA TYR A 23 5.98 25.01 1.74
C TYR A 23 6.82 23.86 2.29
N ALA A 24 7.80 23.37 1.52
CA ALA A 24 8.73 22.35 2.00
C ALA A 24 9.58 22.88 3.17
N ALA A 25 10.07 24.12 3.06
CA ALA A 25 10.81 24.80 4.11
C ALA A 25 9.95 24.99 5.37
N LEU A 26 8.71 25.49 5.23
CA LEU A 26 7.78 25.62 6.36
C LEU A 26 7.54 24.28 7.08
N THR A 27 7.31 23.21 6.32
CA THR A 27 7.08 21.87 6.88
C THR A 27 8.32 21.36 7.63
N SER A 28 9.52 21.63 7.12
CA SER A 28 10.79 21.30 7.79
C SER A 28 10.95 22.06 9.11
N GLU A 29 10.70 23.37 9.14
CA GLU A 29 10.78 24.18 10.36
C GLU A 29 9.77 23.72 11.41
N LEU A 30 8.53 23.42 11.01
CA LEU A 30 7.52 22.88 11.92
C LEU A 30 7.92 21.51 12.48
N ASN A 31 8.50 20.63 11.67
CA ASN A 31 9.04 19.36 12.16
C ASN A 31 10.16 19.55 13.19
N LYS A 32 11.06 20.53 12.99
CA LYS A 32 12.11 20.85 13.97
C LYS A 32 11.52 21.29 15.31
N ILE A 33 10.45 22.11 15.28
CA ILE A 33 9.75 22.55 16.50
C ILE A 33 9.13 21.35 17.22
N VAL A 34 8.48 20.43 16.49
CA VAL A 34 7.91 19.19 17.08
C VAL A 34 9.00 18.35 17.74
N VAL A 35 10.17 18.19 17.09
CA VAL A 35 11.30 17.45 17.67
C VAL A 35 11.87 18.17 18.91
N ALA A 36 12.07 19.49 18.84
CA ALA A 36 12.65 20.27 19.93
C ALA A 36 11.74 20.37 21.16
N ALA A 37 10.42 20.39 20.95
CA ALA A 37 9.45 20.43 22.04
C ALA A 37 9.42 19.15 22.89
N GLY A 38 10.01 18.04 22.41
CA GLY A 38 9.96 16.73 23.07
C GLY A 38 8.53 16.23 23.30
N ALA A 39 7.54 16.91 22.73
CA ALA A 39 6.13 16.66 22.92
C ALA A 39 5.74 15.48 22.04
N VAL A 40 5.18 14.43 22.64
CA VAL A 40 4.55 13.36 21.87
C VAL A 40 3.34 13.98 21.18
N PRO A 41 3.31 14.07 19.84
CA PRO A 41 2.17 14.66 19.16
C PRO A 41 0.93 13.81 19.46
N ALA A 42 -0.14 14.46 19.92
CA ALA A 42 -1.41 13.79 20.19
C ALA A 42 -2.00 13.10 18.95
N ALA A 43 -1.62 13.57 17.75
CA ALA A 43 -1.91 12.92 16.48
C ALA A 43 -0.84 13.27 15.43
N THR A 44 -0.51 12.29 14.58
CA THR A 44 0.37 12.50 13.41
C THR A 44 -0.46 12.46 12.13
N VAL A 45 -0.44 13.53 11.35
CA VAL A 45 -1.06 13.54 10.01
C VAL A 45 -0.12 12.86 9.03
N ARG A 46 -0.59 11.79 8.38
CA ARG A 46 0.15 11.11 7.30
C ARG A 46 -0.46 11.44 5.95
N PRO A 47 0.36 11.61 4.89
CA PRO A 47 -0.17 11.77 3.55
C PRO A 47 -1.00 10.54 3.18
N ARG A 48 -2.10 10.76 2.45
CA ARG A 48 -2.91 9.67 1.90
C ARG A 48 -2.01 8.82 0.99
N PRO A 49 -1.93 7.49 1.21
CA PRO A 49 -1.17 6.62 0.32
C PRO A 49 -1.65 6.75 -1.13
N PRO A 50 -0.74 6.79 -2.11
CA PRO A 50 -1.14 6.74 -3.52
C PRO A 50 -1.80 5.38 -3.82
N LEU A 51 -2.61 5.34 -4.88
CA LEU A 51 -3.31 4.12 -5.29
C LEU A 51 -2.33 2.95 -5.56
N SER A 52 -1.14 3.24 -6.08
CA SER A 52 -0.08 2.26 -6.31
C SER A 52 0.39 1.59 -5.00
N ALA A 53 0.59 2.37 -3.93
CA ALA A 53 0.99 1.83 -2.64
C ALA A 53 -0.12 0.96 -2.02
N LEU A 54 -1.39 1.35 -2.18
CA LEU A 54 -2.52 0.52 -1.76
C LEU A 54 -2.60 -0.78 -2.56
N LEU A 55 -2.30 -0.74 -3.85
CA LEU A 55 -2.25 -1.95 -4.68
C LEU A 55 -1.14 -2.90 -4.21
N GLU A 56 0.06 -2.38 -3.92
CA GLU A 56 1.19 -3.17 -3.42
C GLU A 56 0.87 -3.79 -2.07
N LEU A 57 0.32 -3.02 -1.14
CA LEU A 57 -0.13 -3.49 0.16
C LEU A 57 -1.15 -4.63 0.03
N HIS A 58 -2.22 -4.45 -0.74
CA HIS A 58 -3.22 -5.51 -0.94
C HIS A 58 -2.64 -6.74 -1.65
N THR A 59 -1.62 -6.56 -2.50
CA THR A 59 -0.94 -7.68 -3.15
C THR A 59 -0.16 -8.50 -2.12
N LEU A 60 0.52 -7.84 -1.18
CA LEU A 60 1.24 -8.52 -0.10
C LEU A 60 0.28 -9.21 0.86
N GLN A 61 -0.80 -8.55 1.29
CA GLN A 61 -1.82 -9.20 2.13
C GLN A 61 -2.48 -10.40 1.43
N ALA A 62 -2.76 -10.29 0.12
CA ALA A 62 -3.26 -11.42 -0.66
C ALA A 62 -2.23 -12.56 -0.73
N LEU A 63 -0.93 -12.24 -0.86
CA LEU A 63 0.14 -13.23 -0.81
C LEU A 63 0.13 -13.97 0.53
N ASP A 64 0.17 -13.24 1.64
CA ASP A 64 0.19 -13.80 2.99
C ASP A 64 -1.00 -14.72 3.23
N ALA A 65 -2.21 -14.27 2.86
CA ALA A 65 -3.42 -15.07 2.98
C ALA A 65 -3.39 -16.33 2.10
N THR A 66 -2.90 -16.23 0.85
CA THR A 66 -2.79 -17.41 -0.03
C THR A 66 -1.75 -18.41 0.45
N LEU A 67 -0.64 -17.95 1.03
CA LEU A 67 0.37 -18.81 1.66
C LEU A 67 -0.17 -19.49 2.92
N ALA A 68 -1.10 -18.84 3.63
CA ALA A 68 -1.85 -19.43 4.73
C ALA A 68 -2.97 -20.39 4.27
N GLY A 69 -3.14 -20.61 2.96
CA GLY A 69 -4.12 -21.54 2.40
C GLY A 69 -5.53 -20.95 2.19
N ALA A 70 -5.70 -19.64 2.35
CA ALA A 70 -7.00 -18.99 2.17
C ALA A 70 -7.49 -19.11 0.71
N SER A 71 -8.79 -19.37 0.57
CA SER A 71 -9.50 -19.31 -0.71
C SER A 71 -9.62 -17.86 -1.21
N LEU A 72 -9.92 -17.69 -2.51
CA LEU A 72 -10.15 -16.35 -3.07
C LEU A 72 -11.26 -15.57 -2.34
N ARG A 73 -12.27 -16.27 -1.80
CA ARG A 73 -13.36 -15.63 -1.07
C ARG A 73 -12.89 -15.13 0.29
N GLU A 74 -12.17 -15.95 1.04
CA GLU A 74 -11.60 -15.56 2.34
C GLU A 74 -10.59 -14.40 2.19
N VAL A 75 -9.78 -14.40 1.12
CA VAL A 75 -8.93 -13.26 0.78
C VAL A 75 -9.77 -12.00 0.54
N ALA A 76 -10.89 -12.11 -0.17
CA ALA A 76 -11.76 -10.97 -0.43
C ALA A 76 -12.40 -10.43 0.86
N GLU A 77 -12.86 -11.33 1.73
CA GLU A 77 -13.49 -10.98 3.01
C GLU A 77 -12.48 -10.28 3.93
N GLY A 78 -11.24 -10.76 3.98
CA GLY A 78 -10.17 -10.13 4.77
C GLY A 78 -9.74 -8.75 4.24
N LEU A 79 -9.76 -8.54 2.91
CA LEU A 79 -9.32 -7.27 2.31
C LEU A 79 -10.41 -6.20 2.19
N PHE A 80 -11.64 -6.62 1.91
CA PHE A 80 -12.75 -5.73 1.54
C PHE A 80 -13.95 -5.83 2.48
N GLY A 81 -13.93 -6.78 3.43
CA GLY A 81 -15.00 -7.00 4.39
C GLY A 81 -16.05 -8.00 3.89
N VAL A 82 -16.68 -8.67 4.85
CA VAL A 82 -17.72 -9.69 4.60
C VAL A 82 -18.94 -9.13 3.89
N ASP A 83 -19.36 -7.90 4.23
CA ASP A 83 -20.55 -7.26 3.63
C ASP A 83 -20.34 -6.96 2.14
N ALA A 84 -19.14 -6.51 1.77
CA ALA A 84 -18.80 -6.24 0.37
C ALA A 84 -18.79 -7.54 -0.46
N VAL A 85 -18.26 -8.63 0.11
CA VAL A 85 -18.26 -9.95 -0.52
C VAL A 85 -19.68 -10.51 -0.60
N ALA A 86 -20.50 -10.36 0.43
CA ALA A 86 -21.90 -10.78 0.39
C ALA A 86 -22.67 -10.06 -0.73
N ALA A 87 -22.39 -8.78 -0.97
CA ALA A 87 -23.06 -7.98 -1.98
C ALA A 87 -22.59 -8.25 -3.43
N ASP A 88 -21.31 -8.54 -3.66
CA ASP A 88 -20.70 -8.58 -5.01
C ASP A 88 -19.78 -9.80 -5.24
N TRP A 89 -20.12 -10.98 -4.73
CA TRP A 89 -19.33 -12.20 -4.95
C TRP A 89 -20.01 -13.23 -5.86
N HIS A 90 -19.84 -13.02 -7.17
CA HIS A 90 -20.26 -13.96 -8.21
C HIS A 90 -19.22 -14.06 -9.34
N ALA A 91 -19.45 -14.93 -10.33
CA ALA A 91 -18.48 -15.31 -11.36
C ALA A 91 -17.88 -14.10 -12.10
N ASP A 92 -18.73 -13.15 -12.49
CA ASP A 92 -18.37 -11.96 -13.30
C ASP A 92 -18.20 -10.67 -12.48
N SER A 93 -18.21 -10.77 -11.15
CA SER A 93 -18.07 -9.59 -10.28
C SER A 93 -16.71 -8.90 -10.42
N ALA A 94 -16.74 -7.56 -10.37
CA ALA A 94 -15.53 -6.75 -10.39
C ALA A 94 -14.65 -7.05 -9.17
N LEU A 95 -15.27 -7.32 -8.01
CA LEU A 95 -14.59 -7.73 -6.78
C LEU A 95 -13.82 -9.03 -6.96
N ARG A 96 -14.45 -10.11 -7.44
CA ARG A 96 -13.76 -11.39 -7.69
C ARG A 96 -12.64 -11.24 -8.71
N ALA A 97 -12.87 -10.47 -9.78
CA ALA A 97 -11.84 -10.20 -10.78
C ALA A 97 -10.64 -9.43 -10.19
N ARG A 98 -10.90 -8.46 -9.31
CA ARG A 98 -9.85 -7.71 -8.59
C ARG A 98 -9.02 -8.63 -7.69
N VAL A 99 -9.66 -9.49 -6.90
CA VAL A 99 -8.97 -10.43 -6.01
C VAL A 99 -8.13 -11.44 -6.80
N ARG A 100 -8.66 -11.99 -7.90
CA ARG A 100 -7.87 -12.85 -8.81
C ARG A 100 -6.63 -12.14 -9.36
N ARG A 101 -6.75 -10.85 -9.71
CA ARG A 101 -5.60 -10.05 -10.17
C ARG A 101 -4.57 -9.85 -9.06
N LEU A 102 -5.00 -9.59 -7.83
CA LEU A 102 -4.10 -9.48 -6.68
C LEU A 102 -3.33 -10.77 -6.44
N VAL A 103 -4.01 -11.92 -6.41
CA VAL A 103 -3.37 -13.24 -6.21
C VAL A 103 -2.41 -13.59 -7.35
N ARG A 104 -2.79 -13.32 -8.61
CA ARG A 104 -1.85 -13.52 -9.75
C ARG A 104 -0.62 -12.64 -9.63
N ARG A 105 -0.79 -11.38 -9.22
CA ARG A 105 0.32 -10.44 -9.02
C ARG A 105 1.21 -10.90 -7.86
N ALA A 106 0.63 -11.36 -6.74
CA ALA A 106 1.33 -11.94 -5.60
C ALA A 106 2.20 -13.13 -6.01
N ASN A 107 1.66 -14.06 -6.80
CA ASN A 107 2.45 -15.16 -7.38
C ASN A 107 3.60 -14.66 -8.27
N GLY A 108 3.39 -13.58 -9.02
CA GLY A 108 4.45 -12.92 -9.77
C GLY A 108 5.55 -12.33 -8.87
N LEU A 109 5.20 -11.82 -7.69
CA LEU A 109 6.19 -11.37 -6.70
C LEU A 109 7.07 -12.54 -6.22
N MET A 110 6.48 -13.71 -5.94
CA MET A 110 7.21 -14.91 -5.53
C MET A 110 8.16 -15.45 -6.61
N ARG A 111 7.83 -15.24 -7.89
CA ARG A 111 8.71 -15.59 -9.03
C ARG A 111 9.77 -14.51 -9.33
N GLY A 112 10.29 -13.86 -8.30
CA GLY A 112 11.34 -12.84 -8.41
C GLY A 112 10.85 -11.40 -8.63
N GLY A 113 9.54 -11.18 -8.82
CA GLY A 113 8.97 -9.84 -8.97
C GLY A 113 9.12 -8.95 -7.71
N TYR A 114 9.31 -9.54 -6.53
CA TYR A 114 9.53 -8.81 -5.27
C TYR A 114 10.72 -7.84 -5.32
N ARG A 115 11.73 -8.13 -6.17
CA ARG A 115 12.94 -7.31 -6.31
C ARG A 115 12.63 -5.88 -6.72
N ARG A 116 11.55 -5.66 -7.50
CA ARG A 116 11.07 -4.31 -7.84
C ARG A 116 10.63 -3.53 -6.61
N LEU A 117 9.95 -4.17 -5.67
CA LEU A 117 9.50 -3.53 -4.42
C LEU A 117 10.69 -3.21 -3.52
N ALA A 118 11.70 -4.08 -3.51
CA ALA A 118 12.94 -3.89 -2.76
C ALA A 118 13.96 -2.97 -3.47
N GLN A 119 13.62 -2.41 -4.64
CA GLN A 119 14.52 -1.57 -5.45
C GLN A 119 15.85 -2.28 -5.81
N LEU A 120 15.80 -3.59 -5.96
CA LEU A 120 16.94 -4.43 -6.34
C LEU A 120 17.01 -4.59 -7.87
N PRO A 121 18.21 -4.76 -8.44
CA PRO A 121 18.37 -5.01 -9.87
C PRO A 121 17.62 -6.29 -10.27
N PRO A 122 17.04 -6.36 -11.49
CA PRO A 122 16.35 -7.56 -11.96
C PRO A 122 17.30 -8.76 -12.00
N VAL A 123 16.75 -9.97 -11.86
CA VAL A 123 17.54 -11.18 -12.07
C VAL A 123 17.90 -11.25 -13.56
N PRO A 124 19.18 -11.41 -13.93
CA PRO A 124 19.54 -11.60 -15.33
C PRO A 124 18.80 -12.84 -15.90
N PRO A 125 18.39 -12.82 -17.18
CA PRO A 125 17.91 -14.03 -17.83
C PRO A 125 19.08 -15.04 -17.87
N HIS A 126 18.80 -16.33 -17.61
CA HIS A 126 19.75 -17.47 -17.46
C HIS A 126 20.37 -17.56 -16.04
N GLU A 127 20.31 -18.65 -15.28
CA GLU A 127 20.04 -20.08 -15.52
C GLU A 127 18.91 -20.62 -14.61
N GLY A 128 18.32 -21.76 -14.98
CA GLY A 128 17.17 -22.38 -14.32
C GLY A 128 17.35 -22.61 -12.81
N GLY A 129 16.94 -21.65 -12.00
CA GLY A 129 16.72 -21.82 -10.57
C GLY A 129 15.44 -22.60 -10.27
N ARG A 130 15.38 -23.18 -9.06
CA ARG A 130 14.38 -24.10 -8.47
C ARG A 130 12.88 -23.77 -8.69
N PHE A 131 12.53 -22.63 -9.28
CA PHE A 131 11.16 -22.17 -9.55
C PHE A 131 10.81 -22.03 -11.04
N ALA A 132 11.63 -22.56 -11.95
CA ALA A 132 11.24 -22.68 -13.35
C ALA A 132 9.95 -23.51 -13.44
N SER A 133 8.87 -22.89 -13.96
CA SER A 133 7.62 -23.60 -14.24
C SER A 133 7.92 -24.80 -15.13
N PRO A 134 7.36 -26.00 -14.87
CA PRO A 134 7.51 -27.11 -15.79
C PRO A 134 6.88 -26.70 -17.12
N ALA A 135 7.66 -26.80 -18.18
CA ALA A 135 7.19 -26.57 -19.54
C ALA A 135 5.91 -27.40 -19.76
N GLU A 136 4.87 -26.72 -20.23
CA GLU A 136 3.60 -27.32 -20.64
C GLU A 136 3.93 -28.34 -21.75
N ARG A 137 3.72 -29.63 -21.46
CA ARG A 137 3.90 -30.72 -22.43
C ARG A 137 2.63 -30.83 -23.29
N PRO A 138 2.78 -31.18 -24.58
CA PRO A 138 1.72 -31.13 -25.58
C PRO A 138 0.54 -32.05 -25.29
#